data_AF-A0A944SF45-F1
#
_entry.id   AF-A0A944SF45-F1
#
_cell.length_a   1.000
_cell.length_b   1.000
_cell.length_c   1.000
_cell.angle_alpha   90.00
_cell.angle_beta   90.00
_cell.angle_gamma   90.00
#
_symmetry.space_group_name_H-M   'P 1'
#
loop_
_entity.id
_entity.type
_entity.pdbx_description
1 polymer ?
#
loop_
_entity_poly.entity_id
_entity_poly.type
_entity_poly.pdbx_seq_one_letter_code
_entity_poly.pdbx_strand_id
1 'polypeptide(L)'
;MLFNKRISYEVFVGQDKRWLIDTTHDAKSNAMIRAQSLLDTNQHDAVKVTRLVNDANEEVIFLKECTRKVDKPITISAIEESAVCNAADDLSGFEARKTVGRLLRLYLDEKGITALELLHNFGHIRQLARMETFYNQALHRVASIQARALGVDAANRNDILYKLAGKVENRARKADDPAPYMTLLNDKGLSAVLAKIKKKRCPKESPFFHGRRACGISRSETRLEPKAGLGHRFARARIW
;
A
#
# COMPACT_ATOMS: atom_id res chain seq x y z
N MET A 1 16.83 24.54 56.97
CA MET A 1 15.74 24.24 56.02
C MET A 1 16.36 23.66 54.76
N LEU A 2 16.14 22.38 54.46
CA LEU A 2 16.62 21.75 53.23
C LEU A 2 15.61 22.07 52.12
N PHE A 3 15.96 22.95 51.20
CA PHE A 3 15.16 23.14 49.98
C PHE A 3 15.22 21.85 49.17
N ASN A 4 14.11 21.10 49.14
CA ASN A 4 14.04 19.88 48.35
C ASN A 4 14.04 20.26 46.86
N LYS A 5 15.17 20.05 46.20
CA LYS A 5 15.39 20.40 44.80
C LYS A 5 14.60 19.43 43.91
N ARG A 6 13.53 19.89 43.26
CA ARG A 6 12.80 19.08 42.28
C ARG A 6 13.56 19.12 40.96
N ILE A 7 13.89 17.95 40.43
CA ILE A 7 14.60 17.80 39.15
C ILE A 7 13.70 16.97 38.25
N SER A 8 13.36 17.51 37.09
CA SER A 8 12.63 16.81 36.03
C SER A 8 13.40 16.91 34.71
N TYR A 9 13.05 16.04 33.78
CA TYR A 9 13.68 15.92 32.47
C TYR A 9 12.60 15.92 31.40
N GLU A 10 12.67 16.86 30.48
CA GLU A 10 11.72 16.99 29.38
C GLU A 10 12.37 16.56 28.07
N VAL A 11 11.66 15.73 27.31
CA VAL A 11 12.05 15.29 25.98
C VAL A 11 11.26 16.10 24.96
N PHE A 12 11.98 16.77 24.08
CA PHE A 12 11.43 17.58 23.00
C PHE A 12 11.72 16.93 21.65
N VAL A 13 10.76 17.04 20.74
CA VAL A 13 10.91 16.71 19.33
C VAL A 13 10.84 17.98 18.48
N GLY A 14 11.77 18.10 17.54
CA GLY A 14 11.77 19.14 16.52
C GLY A 14 10.87 18.75 15.35
N GLN A 15 9.89 19.58 15.02
CA GLN A 15 9.08 19.45 13.80
C GLN A 15 8.88 20.84 13.20
N ASP A 16 9.26 21.02 11.93
CA ASP A 16 8.98 22.23 11.16
C ASP A 16 9.42 23.52 11.87
N LYS A 17 10.65 23.49 12.41
CA LYS A 17 11.28 24.60 13.17
C LYS A 17 10.63 24.92 14.51
N ARG A 18 9.73 24.07 15.02
CA ARG A 18 9.13 24.18 16.36
C ARG A 18 9.58 23.02 17.23
N TRP A 19 9.71 23.28 18.53
CA TRP A 19 9.96 22.27 19.55
C TRP A 19 8.65 21.91 20.24
N LEU A 20 8.31 20.64 20.25
CA LEU A 20 7.14 20.10 20.95
C LEU A 20 7.61 19.20 22.09
N ILE A 21 6.98 19.29 23.26
CA ILE A 21 7.22 18.37 24.36
C ILE A 21 6.58 17.03 24.01
N ASP A 22 7.37 15.96 23.99
CA ASP A 22 6.89 14.59 23.84
C ASP A 22 6.51 14.01 25.20
N THR A 23 7.44 14.03 26.16
CA THR A 23 7.25 13.45 27.50
C THR A 23 8.12 14.12 28.57
N THR A 24 7.67 14.07 29.82
CA THR A 24 8.41 14.50 31.01
C THR A 24 8.72 13.30 31.91
N HIS A 25 9.91 13.26 32.49
CA HIS A 25 10.39 12.18 33.36
C HIS A 25 11.10 12.72 34.60
N ASP A 26 11.03 12.01 35.72
CA ASP A 26 11.76 12.37 36.95
C ASP A 26 13.21 11.85 36.97
N ALA A 27 13.57 10.99 36.01
CA ALA A 27 14.89 10.35 35.93
C ALA A 27 15.54 10.56 34.56
N LYS A 28 16.83 10.94 34.57
CA LYS A 28 17.64 11.15 33.35
C LYS A 28 17.66 9.92 32.45
N SER A 29 17.81 8.73 33.02
CA SER A 29 17.89 7.47 32.27
C SER A 29 16.65 7.23 31.42
N ASN A 30 15.46 7.48 31.98
CA ASN A 30 14.18 7.27 31.28
C ASN A 30 14.01 8.26 30.13
N ALA A 31 14.36 9.53 30.35
CA ALA A 31 14.35 10.55 29.30
C ALA A 31 15.33 10.22 28.18
N MET A 32 16.52 9.71 28.50
CA MET A 32 17.51 9.29 27.50
C MET A 32 17.06 8.05 26.70
N ILE A 33 16.41 7.07 27.34
CA ILE A 33 15.84 5.91 26.64
C ILE A 33 14.75 6.36 25.66
N ARG A 34 13.86 7.26 26.09
CA ARG A 34 12.81 7.81 25.22
C ARG A 34 13.41 8.61 24.07
N ALA A 35 14.41 9.45 24.34
CA ALA A 35 15.10 10.20 23.30
C ALA A 35 15.79 9.29 22.28
N GLN A 36 16.46 8.22 22.72
CA GLN A 36 17.07 7.26 21.81
C GLN A 36 16.02 6.53 20.97
N SER A 37 14.91 6.12 21.56
CA SER A 37 13.79 5.52 20.83
C SER A 37 13.24 6.46 19.75
N LEU A 38 13.13 7.76 20.03
CA LEU A 38 12.68 8.78 19.06
C LEU A 38 13.70 9.04 17.94
N LEU A 39 15.00 8.90 18.23
CA LEU A 39 16.03 8.95 17.20
C LEU A 39 15.95 7.73 16.27
N ASP A 40 15.67 6.55 16.83
CA ASP A 40 15.58 5.31 16.05
C ASP A 40 14.38 5.32 15.08
N THR A 41 13.27 5.97 15.44
CA THR A 41 12.10 6.11 14.54
C THR A 41 12.38 7.01 13.33
N ASN A 42 13.33 7.95 13.43
CA ASN A 42 13.69 8.92 12.37
C ASN A 42 12.49 9.74 11.82
N GLN A 43 11.44 9.95 12.63
CA GLN A 43 10.23 10.68 12.23
C GLN A 43 10.28 12.19 12.53
N HIS A 44 11.24 12.62 13.34
CA HIS A 44 11.39 14.01 13.79
C HIS A 44 12.68 14.61 13.24
N ASP A 45 12.81 15.94 13.29
CA ASP A 45 13.97 16.67 12.75
C ASP A 45 15.16 16.59 13.71
N ALA A 46 14.85 16.67 15.00
CA ALA A 46 15.82 16.59 16.07
C ALA A 46 15.13 16.15 17.37
N VAL A 47 15.91 15.62 18.29
CA VAL A 47 15.47 15.28 19.64
C VAL A 47 16.35 16.04 20.63
N LYS A 48 15.73 16.72 21.60
CA LYS A 48 16.41 17.47 22.66
C LYS A 48 15.92 16.97 24.02
N VAL A 49 16.84 16.74 24.96
CA VAL A 49 16.51 16.48 26.36
C VAL A 49 17.01 17.63 27.21
N THR A 50 16.08 18.17 27.97
CA THR A 50 16.29 19.30 28.86
C THR A 50 16.13 18.84 30.31
N ARG A 51 16.97 19.36 31.19
CA ARG A 51 16.81 19.30 32.65
C ARG A 51 16.09 20.54 33.14
N LEU A 52 15.10 20.36 34.00
CA LEU A 52 14.51 21.46 34.76
C LEU A 52 14.83 21.28 36.24
N VAL A 53 15.21 22.39 36.87
CA VAL A 53 15.43 22.48 38.32
C VAL A 53 14.44 23.49 38.89
N ASN A 54 13.59 23.03 39.81
CA ASN A 54 12.52 23.83 40.43
C ASN A 54 11.69 24.61 39.40
N ASP A 55 11.45 24.00 38.23
CA ASP A 55 10.67 24.58 37.12
C ASP A 55 11.17 25.94 36.59
N ALA A 56 12.41 26.34 36.93
CA ALA A 56 12.94 27.67 36.63
C ALA A 56 14.28 27.64 35.88
N ASN A 57 15.17 26.69 36.18
CA ASN A 57 16.46 26.59 35.50
C ASN A 57 16.43 25.47 34.47
N GLU A 58 16.47 25.85 33.19
CA GLU A 58 16.51 24.96 32.04
C GLU A 58 17.96 24.71 31.59
N GLU A 59 18.39 23.44 31.53
CA GLU A 59 19.72 23.04 31.03
C GLU A 59 19.56 21.95 29.96
N VAL A 60 20.07 22.18 28.75
CA VAL A 60 20.03 21.17 27.67
C VAL A 60 21.14 20.14 27.90
N ILE A 61 20.76 18.88 28.16
CA ILE A 61 21.70 17.79 28.43
C ILE A 61 22.01 16.97 27.18
N PHE A 62 21.07 16.94 26.25
CA PHE A 62 21.19 16.16 25.03
C PHE A 62 20.51 16.89 23.89
N LEU A 63 21.19 17.01 22.76
CA LEU A 63 20.62 17.49 21.51
C LEU A 63 21.23 16.65 20.41
N LYS A 64 20.38 16.01 19.61
CA LYS A 64 20.82 15.27 18.45
C LYS A 64 19.83 15.49 17.32
N GLU A 65 20.37 15.94 16.19
CA GLU A 65 19.61 16.01 14.94
C GLU A 65 19.37 14.60 14.43
N CYS A 66 18.14 14.32 14.06
CA CYS A 66 17.81 13.08 13.37
C CYS A 66 18.28 13.23 11.93
N THR A 67 18.92 12.19 11.40
CA THR A 67 19.06 12.10 9.95
C THR A 67 17.68 11.75 9.42
N ARG A 68 16.87 12.75 9.04
CA ARG A 68 15.58 12.49 8.36
C ARG A 68 15.86 11.44 7.30
N LYS A 69 15.22 10.27 7.39
CA LYS A 69 15.01 9.46 6.20
C LYS A 69 14.08 10.31 5.37
N VAL A 70 14.65 11.15 4.49
CA VAL A 70 13.88 11.74 3.40
C VAL A 70 13.29 10.52 2.71
N ASP A 71 11.99 10.31 2.88
CA ASP A 71 11.28 9.29 2.14
C ASP A 71 11.63 9.55 0.68
N LYS A 72 12.41 8.64 0.10
CA LYS A 72 12.87 8.81 -1.27
C LYS A 72 11.61 8.96 -2.10
N PRO A 73 11.45 10.08 -2.84
CA PRO A 73 10.25 10.28 -3.62
C PRO A 73 10.09 9.08 -4.55
N ILE A 74 8.89 8.50 -4.58
CA ILE A 74 8.59 7.37 -5.46
C ILE A 74 8.73 7.87 -6.90
N THR A 75 9.74 7.38 -7.59
CA THR A 75 9.99 7.70 -9.00
C THR A 75 9.80 6.46 -9.88
N ILE A 76 9.54 6.70 -11.15
CA ILE A 76 9.49 5.61 -12.13
C ILE A 76 10.92 5.11 -12.39
N SER A 77 11.06 3.80 -12.55
CA SER A 77 12.35 3.19 -12.90
C SER A 77 12.62 3.34 -14.40
N ALA A 78 13.89 3.49 -14.76
CA ALA A 78 14.27 3.51 -16.17
C ALA A 78 14.01 2.15 -16.83
N ILE A 79 13.36 2.17 -17.98
CA ILE A 79 13.14 1.01 -18.85
C ILE A 79 13.50 1.39 -20.28
N GLU A 80 14.04 0.46 -21.06
CA GLU A 80 14.42 0.68 -22.46
C GLU A 80 13.43 0.03 -23.43
N GLU A 81 12.79 -1.05 -22.98
CA GLU A 81 11.88 -1.86 -23.77
C GLU A 81 10.50 -1.95 -23.11
N SER A 82 9.47 -2.04 -23.94
CA SER A 82 8.09 -2.16 -23.51
C SER A 82 7.30 -3.03 -24.50
N ALA A 83 6.49 -3.95 -23.97
CA ALA A 83 5.58 -4.75 -24.78
C ALA A 83 4.47 -3.87 -25.38
N VAL A 84 4.20 -4.00 -26.68
CA VAL A 84 3.14 -3.26 -27.36
C VAL A 84 1.78 -3.86 -27.00
N CYS A 85 0.89 -3.03 -26.44
CA CYS A 85 -0.48 -3.41 -26.09
C CYS A 85 -1.48 -2.81 -27.08
N ASN A 86 -2.26 -3.62 -27.78
CA ASN A 86 -3.27 -3.13 -28.73
C ASN A 86 -4.70 -3.23 -28.15
N ALA A 87 -4.92 -4.23 -27.29
CA ALA A 87 -6.15 -4.44 -26.55
C ALA A 87 -5.93 -4.37 -25.03
N ALA A 88 -7.01 -4.24 -24.28
CA ALA A 88 -6.96 -4.21 -22.81
C ALA A 88 -6.46 -5.55 -22.23
N ASP A 89 -6.65 -6.65 -22.96
CA ASP A 89 -6.15 -7.99 -22.56
C ASP A 89 -4.62 -8.06 -22.65
N ASP A 90 -4.01 -7.31 -23.56
CA ASP A 90 -2.56 -7.30 -23.75
C ASP A 90 -1.84 -6.67 -22.55
N LEU A 91 -2.46 -5.68 -21.89
CA LEU A 91 -1.95 -5.07 -20.64
C LEU A 91 -1.83 -6.11 -19.51
N SER A 92 -2.71 -7.11 -19.51
CA SER A 92 -2.70 -8.19 -18.52
C SER A 92 -1.77 -9.33 -18.92
N GLY A 93 -1.17 -9.29 -20.11
CA GLY A 93 -0.22 -10.28 -20.62
C GLY A 93 1.09 -10.31 -19.84
N PHE A 94 1.85 -11.41 -19.96
CA PHE A 94 3.09 -11.61 -19.19
C PHE A 94 4.13 -10.51 -19.47
N GLU A 95 4.42 -10.21 -20.74
CA GLU A 95 5.41 -9.19 -21.10
C GLU A 95 4.98 -7.78 -20.64
N ALA A 96 3.70 -7.44 -20.75
CA ALA A 96 3.19 -6.18 -20.24
C ALA A 96 3.34 -6.09 -18.70
N ARG A 97 3.02 -7.16 -17.96
CA ARG A 97 3.22 -7.22 -16.51
C ARG A 97 4.69 -7.09 -16.13
N LYS A 98 5.61 -7.65 -16.91
CA LYS A 98 7.05 -7.51 -16.71
C LYS A 98 7.49 -6.05 -16.92
N THR A 99 6.99 -5.38 -17.96
CA THR A 99 7.22 -3.94 -18.15
C THR A 99 6.68 -3.11 -16.99
N VAL A 100 5.43 -3.35 -16.56
CA VAL A 100 4.81 -2.66 -15.41
C VAL A 100 5.61 -2.90 -14.13
N GLY A 101 6.02 -4.15 -13.89
CA GLY A 101 6.81 -4.53 -12.72
C GLY A 101 8.18 -3.87 -12.66
N ARG A 102 8.82 -3.67 -13.82
CA ARG A 102 10.09 -2.95 -13.93
C ARG A 102 9.89 -1.44 -13.75
N LEU A 103 8.96 -0.85 -14.48
CA LEU A 103 8.70 0.59 -14.47
C LEU A 103 8.25 1.11 -13.10
N LEU A 104 7.35 0.38 -12.44
CA LEU A 104 6.74 0.79 -11.17
C LEU A 104 7.39 0.11 -9.96
N ARG A 105 8.63 -0.38 -10.09
CA ARG A 105 9.26 -1.23 -9.06
C ARG A 105 9.22 -0.63 -7.66
N LEU A 106 9.64 0.63 -7.53
CA LEU A 106 9.65 1.35 -6.24
C LEU A 106 8.25 1.48 -5.63
N TYR A 107 7.25 1.81 -6.46
CA TYR A 107 5.86 1.90 -6.01
C TYR A 107 5.30 0.54 -5.56
N LEU A 108 5.57 -0.51 -6.33
CA LEU A 108 5.12 -1.86 -6.03
C LEU A 108 5.73 -2.39 -4.74
N ASP A 109 7.03 -2.15 -4.53
CA ASP A 109 7.75 -2.54 -3.31
C ASP A 109 7.23 -1.77 -2.09
N GLU A 110 6.99 -0.46 -2.20
CA GLU A 110 6.43 0.33 -1.09
C GLU A 110 5.00 -0.12 -0.71
N LYS A 111 4.16 -0.43 -1.71
CA LYS A 111 2.80 -0.91 -1.45
C LYS A 111 2.73 -2.40 -1.12
N GLY A 112 3.82 -3.15 -1.27
CA GLY A 112 3.87 -4.59 -1.05
C GLY A 112 2.94 -5.37 -2.00
N ILE A 113 2.79 -4.90 -3.25
CA ILE A 113 1.91 -5.52 -4.26
C ILE A 113 2.68 -5.87 -5.52
N THR A 114 2.19 -6.85 -6.27
CA THR A 114 2.75 -7.21 -7.58
C THR A 114 2.03 -6.51 -8.74
N ALA A 115 2.69 -6.45 -9.90
CA ALA A 115 2.08 -5.89 -11.12
C ALA A 115 0.77 -6.60 -11.51
N LEU A 116 0.67 -7.92 -11.26
CA LEU A 116 -0.56 -8.67 -11.49
C LEU A 116 -1.70 -8.16 -10.60
N GLU A 117 -1.41 -7.95 -9.33
CA GLU A 117 -2.42 -7.55 -8.34
C GLU A 117 -2.86 -6.12 -8.59
N LEU A 118 -1.93 -5.24 -8.96
CA LEU A 118 -2.20 -3.87 -9.39
C LEU A 118 -3.21 -3.85 -10.54
N LEU A 119 -3.01 -4.65 -11.60
CA LEU A 119 -3.88 -4.62 -12.79
C LEU A 119 -5.27 -5.23 -12.59
N HIS A 120 -5.49 -5.98 -11.51
CA HIS A 120 -6.74 -6.72 -11.29
C HIS A 120 -7.53 -6.27 -10.08
N ASN A 121 -6.93 -5.47 -9.18
CA ASN A 121 -7.60 -4.93 -8.02
C ASN A 121 -7.98 -3.47 -8.26
N PHE A 122 -9.27 -3.17 -8.24
CA PHE A 122 -9.78 -1.82 -8.50
C PHE A 122 -9.23 -0.78 -7.50
N GLY A 123 -9.09 -1.15 -6.22
CA GLY A 123 -8.52 -0.29 -5.19
C GLY A 123 -7.09 0.14 -5.49
N HIS A 124 -6.23 -0.80 -5.91
CA HIS A 124 -4.84 -0.49 -6.27
C HIS A 124 -4.73 0.40 -7.51
N ILE A 125 -5.52 0.11 -8.57
CA ILE A 125 -5.56 0.97 -9.76
C ILE A 125 -5.97 2.40 -9.39
N ARG A 126 -7.02 2.53 -8.56
CA ARG A 126 -7.50 3.84 -8.13
C ARG A 126 -6.48 4.59 -7.29
N GLN A 127 -5.75 3.91 -6.42
CA GLN A 127 -4.69 4.51 -5.62
C GLN A 127 -3.54 5.01 -6.50
N LEU A 128 -3.15 4.23 -7.52
CA LEU A 128 -2.15 4.65 -8.49
C LEU A 128 -2.63 5.87 -9.30
N ALA A 129 -3.86 5.84 -9.81
CA ALA A 129 -4.44 6.92 -10.61
C ALA A 129 -4.59 8.26 -9.85
N ARG A 130 -4.76 8.22 -8.52
CA ARG A 130 -4.77 9.43 -7.67
C ARG A 130 -3.44 10.16 -7.64
N MET A 131 -2.33 9.48 -7.92
CA MET A 131 -1.01 10.10 -8.02
C MET A 131 -0.81 10.61 -9.46
N GLU A 132 -1.57 11.62 -9.85
CA GLU A 132 -1.68 12.08 -11.26
C GLU A 132 -0.32 12.27 -11.93
N THR A 133 0.60 12.98 -11.28
CA THR A 133 1.93 13.24 -11.84
C THR A 133 2.71 11.95 -12.08
N PHE A 134 2.72 11.02 -11.12
CA PHE A 134 3.43 9.75 -11.22
C PHE A 134 2.79 8.82 -12.26
N TYR A 135 1.46 8.74 -12.27
CA TYR A 135 0.69 7.95 -13.21
C TYR A 135 0.92 8.41 -14.65
N ASN A 136 0.84 9.72 -14.88
CA ASN A 136 1.05 10.31 -16.19
C ASN A 136 2.50 10.07 -16.66
N GLN A 137 3.49 10.30 -15.79
CA GLN A 137 4.90 10.02 -16.11
C GLN A 137 5.12 8.56 -16.53
N ALA A 138 4.52 7.60 -15.82
CA ALA A 138 4.61 6.19 -16.16
C ALA A 138 4.03 5.89 -17.55
N LEU A 139 2.83 6.40 -17.85
CA LEU A 139 2.20 6.21 -19.16
C LEU A 139 2.98 6.87 -20.29
N HIS A 140 3.44 8.11 -20.10
CA HIS A 140 4.26 8.82 -21.08
C HIS A 140 5.57 8.08 -21.38
N ARG A 141 6.22 7.50 -20.35
CA ARG A 141 7.45 6.72 -20.56
C ARG A 141 7.19 5.50 -21.43
N VAL A 142 6.12 4.76 -21.16
CA VAL A 142 5.72 3.57 -21.94
C VAL A 142 5.31 3.97 -23.37
N ALA A 143 4.55 5.06 -23.51
CA ALA A 143 4.11 5.60 -24.79
C ALA A 143 5.31 5.95 -25.68
N SER A 144 6.30 6.66 -25.14
CA SER A 144 7.52 7.05 -25.86
C SER A 144 8.30 5.85 -26.40
N ILE A 145 8.45 4.79 -25.59
CA ILE A 145 9.15 3.57 -25.99
C ILE A 145 8.37 2.83 -27.09
N GLN A 146 7.06 2.64 -26.90
CA GLN A 146 6.22 1.97 -27.89
C GLN A 146 6.11 2.76 -29.20
N ALA A 147 6.06 4.09 -29.11
CA ALA A 147 6.03 4.98 -30.27
C ALA A 147 7.29 4.84 -31.11
N ARG A 148 8.47 4.81 -30.48
CA ARG A 148 9.75 4.55 -31.15
C ARG A 148 9.79 3.17 -31.80
N ALA A 149 9.28 2.14 -31.12
CA ALA A 149 9.26 0.77 -31.64
C ALA A 149 8.30 0.60 -32.84
N LEU A 150 7.20 1.35 -32.86
CA LEU A 150 6.17 1.26 -33.90
C LEU A 150 6.33 2.33 -35.02
N GLY A 151 7.21 3.31 -34.84
CA GLY A 151 7.34 4.45 -35.76
C GLY A 151 6.11 5.37 -35.78
N VAL A 152 5.35 5.43 -34.68
CA VAL A 152 4.13 6.26 -34.56
C VAL A 152 4.37 7.47 -33.66
N ASP A 153 3.46 8.45 -33.71
CA ASP A 153 3.51 9.58 -32.80
C ASP A 153 3.28 9.18 -31.32
N ALA A 154 4.07 9.77 -30.43
CA ALA A 154 4.07 9.46 -29.00
C ALA A 154 2.82 9.98 -28.28
N ALA A 155 2.27 11.12 -28.69
CA ALA A 155 1.05 11.66 -28.09
C ALA A 155 -0.16 10.78 -28.42
N ASN A 156 -0.33 10.43 -29.71
CA ASN A 156 -1.35 9.48 -30.15
C ASN A 156 -1.25 8.14 -29.42
N ARG A 157 -0.02 7.64 -29.23
CA ARG A 157 0.19 6.37 -28.52
C ARG A 157 -0.19 6.47 -27.04
N ASN A 158 0.13 7.59 -26.40
CA ASN A 158 -0.22 7.84 -25.01
C ASN A 158 -1.73 7.85 -24.80
N ASP A 159 -2.50 8.50 -25.68
CA ASP A 159 -3.96 8.53 -25.62
C ASP A 159 -4.58 7.13 -25.72
N ILE A 160 -4.01 6.27 -26.59
CA ILE A 160 -4.41 4.86 -26.67
C ILE A 160 -4.17 4.16 -25.33
N LEU A 161 -3.00 4.37 -24.71
CA LEU A 161 -2.68 3.75 -23.42
C LEU A 161 -3.61 4.22 -22.30
N TYR A 162 -3.99 5.50 -22.23
CA TYR A 162 -5.01 5.98 -21.29
C TYR A 162 -6.36 5.27 -21.50
N LYS A 163 -6.81 5.16 -22.76
CA LYS A 163 -8.05 4.45 -23.09
C LYS A 163 -8.00 2.98 -22.69
N LEU A 164 -6.85 2.32 -22.91
CA LEU A 164 -6.66 0.93 -22.51
C LEU A 164 -6.62 0.77 -20.98
N ALA A 165 -5.93 1.65 -20.27
CA ALA A 165 -5.88 1.65 -18.81
C ALA A 165 -7.27 1.86 -18.19
N GLY A 166 -8.07 2.78 -18.74
CA GLY A 166 -9.46 2.98 -18.31
C GLY A 166 -10.35 1.76 -18.56
N LYS A 167 -10.12 1.00 -19.64
CA LYS A 167 -10.81 -0.28 -19.87
C LYS A 167 -10.44 -1.33 -18.81
N VAL A 168 -9.17 -1.42 -18.43
CA VAL A 168 -8.70 -2.31 -17.36
C VAL A 168 -9.29 -1.90 -16.01
N GLU A 169 -9.30 -0.61 -15.69
CA GLU A 169 -9.92 -0.09 -14.47
C GLU A 169 -11.42 -0.46 -14.40
N ASN A 170 -12.17 -0.20 -15.48
CA ASN A 170 -13.59 -0.55 -15.56
C ASN A 170 -13.83 -2.05 -15.44
N ARG A 171 -12.92 -2.88 -15.98
CA ARG A 171 -12.96 -4.34 -15.82
C ARG A 171 -12.73 -4.76 -14.38
N ALA A 172 -11.72 -4.20 -13.73
CA ALA A 172 -11.41 -4.47 -12.32
C ALA A 172 -12.59 -4.06 -11.42
N ARG A 173 -13.21 -2.90 -11.67
CA ARG A 173 -14.40 -2.45 -10.94
C ARG A 173 -15.57 -3.44 -11.05
N LYS A 174 -15.87 -3.91 -12.26
CA LYS A 174 -16.92 -4.92 -12.50
C LYS A 174 -16.58 -6.29 -11.90
N ALA A 175 -15.30 -6.59 -11.72
CA ALA A 175 -14.86 -7.84 -11.11
C ALA A 175 -14.92 -7.81 -9.57
N ASP A 176 -14.81 -6.61 -8.99
CA ASP A 176 -14.87 -6.37 -7.54
C ASP A 176 -16.31 -6.42 -7.00
N ASP A 177 -17.32 -6.20 -7.84
CA ASP A 177 -18.75 -6.31 -7.48
C ASP A 177 -19.16 -7.78 -7.24
N PRO A 178 -19.48 -8.17 -5.98
CA PRO A 178 -19.84 -9.54 -5.66
C PRO A 178 -21.30 -9.88 -5.99
N ALA A 179 -22.20 -8.88 -6.09
CA ALA A 179 -23.65 -9.09 -6.19
C ALA A 179 -24.08 -10.04 -7.34
N PRO A 180 -23.51 -9.96 -8.56
CA PRO A 180 -23.91 -10.83 -9.69
C PRO A 180 -23.49 -12.30 -9.54
N TYR A 181 -22.60 -12.57 -8.59
CA TYR A 181 -22.07 -13.90 -8.30
C TYR A 181 -22.66 -14.48 -7.02
N MET A 182 -22.99 -13.66 -6.02
CA MET A 182 -23.61 -14.10 -4.78
C MET A 182 -24.99 -14.72 -5.01
N THR A 183 -25.82 -14.12 -5.86
CA THR A 183 -27.13 -14.70 -6.25
C THR A 183 -26.95 -16.08 -6.89
N LEU A 184 -26.05 -16.16 -7.86
CA LEU A 184 -25.75 -17.42 -8.55
C LEU A 184 -25.14 -18.48 -7.63
N LEU A 185 -24.32 -18.06 -6.66
CA LEU A 185 -23.69 -18.93 -5.68
C LEU A 185 -24.75 -19.56 -4.77
N ASN A 186 -25.71 -18.75 -4.30
CA ASN A 186 -26.80 -19.23 -3.45
C ASN A 186 -27.74 -20.18 -4.21
N ASP A 187 -28.05 -19.87 -5.48
CA ASP A 187 -29.04 -20.63 -6.25
C ASP A 187 -28.48 -21.95 -6.84
N LYS A 188 -27.23 -21.93 -7.32
CA LYS A 188 -26.66 -23.02 -8.15
C LYS A 188 -25.30 -23.51 -7.67
N GLY A 189 -24.80 -22.97 -6.57
CA GLY A 189 -23.51 -23.34 -5.99
C GLY A 189 -22.29 -22.85 -6.77
N LEU A 190 -21.10 -23.21 -6.25
CA LEU A 190 -19.81 -22.72 -6.74
C LEU A 190 -19.50 -23.13 -8.20
N SER A 191 -19.96 -24.31 -8.62
CA SER A 191 -19.70 -24.85 -9.97
C SER A 191 -20.30 -23.95 -11.07
N ALA A 192 -21.53 -23.47 -10.87
CA ALA A 192 -22.20 -22.56 -11.80
C ALA A 192 -21.52 -21.19 -11.87
N VAL A 193 -21.02 -20.70 -10.74
CA VAL A 193 -20.23 -19.46 -10.67
C VAL A 193 -18.94 -19.61 -11.47
N LEU A 194 -18.20 -20.71 -11.29
CA LEU A 194 -16.97 -20.99 -12.02
C LEU A 194 -17.22 -21.10 -13.54
N ALA A 195 -18.31 -21.75 -13.96
CA ALA A 195 -18.69 -21.86 -15.37
C ALA A 195 -18.99 -20.47 -15.99
N LYS A 196 -19.73 -19.61 -15.27
CA LYS A 196 -20.03 -18.23 -15.70
C LYS A 196 -18.75 -17.38 -15.79
N ILE A 197 -17.82 -17.56 -14.84
CA ILE A 197 -16.52 -16.88 -14.86
C ILE A 197 -15.67 -17.33 -16.05
N LYS A 198 -15.60 -18.65 -16.31
CA LYS A 198 -14.89 -19.20 -17.47
C LYS A 198 -15.44 -18.65 -18.78
N LYS A 199 -16.77 -18.60 -18.94
CA LYS A 199 -17.42 -18.10 -20.16
C LYS A 199 -17.16 -16.61 -20.43
N LYS A 200 -17.00 -15.80 -19.38
CA LYS A 200 -16.72 -14.35 -19.52
C LYS A 200 -15.26 -14.01 -19.82
N ARG A 201 -14.32 -14.96 -19.67
CA ARG A 201 -12.89 -14.68 -19.78
C ARG A 201 -12.32 -15.12 -21.11
N CYS A 202 -11.37 -14.34 -21.60
CA CYS A 202 -10.51 -14.71 -22.72
C CYS A 202 -9.54 -15.84 -22.28
N PRO A 203 -9.29 -16.87 -23.12
CA PRO A 203 -8.40 -17.98 -22.78
C PRO A 203 -6.97 -17.56 -22.38
N LYS A 204 -6.48 -16.44 -22.93
CA LYS A 204 -5.13 -15.89 -22.68
C LYS A 204 -4.91 -15.45 -21.21
N GLU A 205 -5.97 -15.21 -20.45
CA GLU A 205 -5.90 -14.82 -19.04
C GLU A 205 -6.03 -16.02 -18.06
N SER A 206 -6.32 -17.23 -18.56
CA SER A 206 -6.84 -18.32 -17.73
C SER A 206 -5.91 -18.92 -16.66
N PRO A 207 -4.57 -18.96 -16.78
CA PRO A 207 -3.76 -19.68 -15.80
C PRO A 207 -3.75 -19.06 -14.39
N PHE A 208 -3.87 -17.73 -14.27
CA PHE A 208 -3.49 -17.03 -13.03
C PHE A 208 -4.63 -16.74 -12.03
N PHE A 209 -5.88 -16.97 -12.40
CA PHE A 209 -7.01 -16.44 -11.64
C PHE A 209 -7.74 -17.41 -10.72
N HIS A 210 -7.31 -18.67 -10.63
CA HIS A 210 -8.01 -19.67 -9.84
C HIS A 210 -7.89 -19.44 -8.32
N GLY A 211 -6.86 -18.71 -7.84
CA GLY A 211 -6.61 -18.53 -6.41
C GLY A 211 -7.28 -17.32 -5.73
N ARG A 212 -7.55 -16.21 -6.42
CA ARG A 212 -7.86 -14.93 -5.74
C ARG A 212 -9.34 -14.71 -5.39
N ARG A 213 -10.28 -15.38 -6.06
CA ARG A 213 -11.73 -15.17 -5.82
C ARG A 213 -12.32 -15.98 -4.67
N ALA A 214 -11.60 -16.99 -4.16
CA ALA A 214 -12.03 -17.71 -2.95
C ALA A 214 -11.87 -16.84 -1.68
N CYS A 215 -10.90 -15.92 -1.67
CA CYS A 215 -10.58 -15.12 -0.48
C CYS A 215 -11.59 -14.00 -0.20
N GLY A 216 -12.22 -13.42 -1.24
CA GLY A 216 -13.24 -12.37 -1.07
C GLY A 216 -14.55 -12.86 -0.43
N ILE A 217 -14.89 -14.14 -0.62
CA ILE A 217 -16.11 -14.77 -0.07
C ILE A 217 -15.94 -15.04 1.43
N SER A 218 -14.73 -15.43 1.88
CA SER A 218 -14.44 -15.70 3.30
C SER A 218 -14.48 -14.47 4.21
N ARG A 219 -14.33 -13.25 3.67
CA ARG A 219 -14.37 -12.01 4.47
C ARG A 219 -15.78 -11.48 4.73
N SER A 220 -16.78 -11.87 3.94
CA SER A 220 -18.18 -11.50 4.19
C SER A 220 -18.86 -12.40 5.23
N GLU A 221 -18.32 -13.59 5.50
CA GLU A 221 -18.88 -14.54 6.48
C GLU A 221 -18.50 -14.24 7.93
N THR A 222 -17.47 -13.42 8.17
CA THR A 222 -17.03 -13.04 9.52
C THR A 222 -17.75 -11.80 10.10
N ARG A 223 -18.76 -11.27 9.40
CA ARG A 223 -19.62 -10.17 9.88
C ARG A 223 -21.08 -10.61 10.01
N LEU A 224 -21.32 -11.74 10.66
CA LEU A 224 -22.62 -12.10 11.22
C LEU A 224 -22.38 -12.47 12.69
N GLU A 225 -22.81 -11.56 13.58
CA GLU A 225 -22.89 -11.77 15.03
C GLU A 225 -23.53 -13.14 15.35
N PRO A 226 -23.02 -13.89 16.35
CA PRO A 226 -23.59 -15.18 16.72
C PRO A 226 -24.95 -14.94 17.37
N LYS A 227 -26.04 -15.26 16.66
CA LYS A 227 -27.34 -15.42 17.31
C LYS A 227 -27.24 -16.61 18.27
N ALA A 228 -27.46 -16.29 19.55
CA ALA A 228 -27.54 -17.22 20.65
C ALA A 228 -28.54 -18.35 20.38
N GLY A 229 -28.17 -19.55 20.81
CA GLY A 229 -29.09 -20.65 21.04
C GLY A 229 -29.06 -21.75 19.98
N LEU A 230 -28.22 -22.75 20.19
CA LEU A 230 -28.58 -24.17 20.15
C LEU A 230 -27.34 -25.00 20.45
N GLY A 231 -27.34 -25.63 21.62
CA GLY A 231 -26.24 -26.46 22.08
C GLY A 231 -26.15 -27.73 21.25
N HIS A 232 -24.97 -28.01 20.72
CA HIS A 232 -24.53 -29.38 20.47
C HIS A 232 -23.05 -29.54 20.82
N ARG A 233 -22.81 -30.60 21.59
CA ARG A 233 -21.54 -31.01 22.18
C ARG A 233 -20.53 -31.31 21.09
N PHE A 234 -19.44 -30.55 21.02
CA PHE A 234 -18.24 -30.96 20.30
C PHE A 234 -17.28 -31.65 21.27
N ALA A 235 -17.14 -32.97 21.10
CA ALA A 235 -16.14 -33.79 21.75
C ALA A 235 -14.74 -33.32 21.32
N ARG A 236 -13.90 -32.96 22.30
CA ARG A 236 -12.46 -32.72 22.10
C ARG A 236 -11.75 -34.07 21.92
N ALA A 237 -11.36 -34.39 20.70
CA ALA A 237 -10.30 -35.36 20.46
C ALA A 237 -8.95 -34.67 20.72
N ARG A 238 -8.26 -35.06 21.79
CA ARG A 238 -6.83 -34.79 21.99
C ARG A 238 -6.07 -35.73 21.07
N ILE A 239 -5.23 -35.17 20.20
CA ILE A 239 -4.17 -35.92 19.53
C ILE A 239 -2.88 -35.54 20.24
N TRP A 240 -2.12 -36.58 20.59
CA TRP A 240 -0.81 -36.56 21.23
C TRP A 240 0.24 -35.83 20.41
#